data_AF-A0A9N9K1C4-F1
#
_entry.id   AF-A0A9N9K1C4-F1
#
_cell.length_a   1.000
_cell.length_b   1.000
_cell.length_c   1.000
_cell.angle_alpha   90.00
_cell.angle_beta   90.00
_cell.angle_gamma   90.00
#
_symmetry.space_group_name_H-M   'P 1'
#
loop_
_entity.id
_entity.type
_entity.pdbx_description
1 polymer ?
#
loop_
_entity_poly.entity_id
_entity_poly.type
_entity_poly.pdbx_seq_one_letter_code
_entity_poly.pdbx_strand_id
1 'polypeptide(L)'
;AWSDKNQWVKVPNNLVYDPVFLNPGLTARDQLHRIPFSILPPQPPSTFNNDPTNSSALHGVQYWKGFHCLRCGRISCRNKWAFWECANCGLRHEVPEQLLVPSMLRNPNLPVLIGPAFDYDSCIKDNSGIMKTSEVSAEGAVVCKYYFPEGGYILHRIGNSSINRISDQFFVKFQRKDLPFKRNILKKGCNRTRQFTMNVGAKYKFSLECDTLRFEETPQIVQDCYKYIHEMCNAFVDVKFNEMLLAAYLNDQPAIWKILQLSSFVILIDDGEKGVGPVIGNLSLGASAELKFRRKKRKISKNKDCTDDFSVGTSDYSNSNKKVTEERLPLPYTILTSSSPYMPIDALELGLKSRGTGPELILKIHHGDLLMMVGHEIQRNYEHALFPEGFRISAT
;
A
#
# COMPACT_ATOMS: atom_id res chain seq x y z
N ALA A 1 -23.22 -45.92 -12.28
CA ALA A 1 -21.99 -46.74 -12.26
C ALA A 1 -20.77 -45.81 -12.28
N TRP A 2 -20.33 -45.36 -11.11
CA TRP A 2 -19.00 -44.78 -10.94
C TRP A 2 -18.15 -45.90 -10.37
N SER A 3 -17.16 -46.37 -11.13
CA SER A 3 -16.34 -47.52 -10.76
C SER A 3 -15.42 -47.20 -9.57
N ASP A 4 -15.44 -48.07 -8.57
CA ASP A 4 -14.54 -48.17 -7.40
C ASP A 4 -13.06 -48.39 -7.77
N LYS A 5 -12.45 -47.51 -8.58
CA LYS A 5 -11.11 -47.74 -9.15
C LYS A 5 -9.98 -46.87 -8.60
N ASN A 6 -10.20 -46.09 -7.53
CA ASN A 6 -9.11 -45.35 -6.89
C ASN A 6 -8.97 -45.73 -5.41
N GLN A 7 -8.51 -46.95 -5.15
CA GLN A 7 -7.94 -47.29 -3.84
C GLN A 7 -6.60 -46.57 -3.72
N TRP A 8 -6.52 -45.61 -2.80
CA TRP A 8 -5.25 -44.98 -2.41
C TRP A 8 -4.32 -46.07 -1.87
N VAL A 9 -3.28 -46.41 -2.62
CA VAL A 9 -2.28 -47.39 -2.22
C VAL A 9 -1.49 -46.80 -1.04
N LYS A 10 -1.29 -47.59 0.03
CA LYS A 10 -0.40 -47.21 1.14
C LYS A 10 0.98 -46.86 0.58
N VAL A 11 1.50 -45.69 0.94
CA VAL A 11 2.84 -45.25 0.56
C VAL A 11 3.85 -46.31 1.03
N PRO A 12 4.73 -46.84 0.16
CA PRO A 12 5.72 -47.82 0.55
C PRO A 12 6.64 -47.27 1.65
N ASN A 13 6.78 -47.99 2.76
CA ASN A 13 7.70 -47.62 3.85
C ASN A 13 9.18 -47.79 3.45
N ASN A 14 9.44 -48.60 2.42
CA ASN A 14 10.77 -48.86 1.88
C ASN A 14 10.80 -48.38 0.42
N LEU A 15 11.43 -47.24 0.19
CA LEU A 15 11.68 -46.68 -1.13
C LEU A 15 13.08 -47.08 -1.57
N VAL A 16 13.18 -47.83 -2.67
CA VAL A 16 14.45 -48.07 -3.36
C VAL A 16 14.59 -46.96 -4.39
N TYR A 17 15.45 -45.99 -4.09
CA TYR A 17 15.75 -44.92 -5.03
C TYR A 17 16.77 -45.39 -6.06
N ASP A 18 16.60 -44.95 -7.31
CA ASP A 18 17.59 -45.17 -8.35
C ASP A 18 18.93 -44.52 -7.92
N PRO A 19 20.05 -45.25 -7.89
CA PRO A 19 21.36 -44.70 -7.55
C PRO A 19 21.77 -43.51 -8.42
N VAL A 20 21.34 -43.48 -9.69
CA VAL A 20 21.56 -42.36 -10.63
C VAL A 20 20.74 -41.13 -10.21
N PHE A 21 19.54 -41.33 -9.69
CA PHE A 21 18.72 -40.23 -9.14
C PHE A 21 19.32 -39.66 -7.84
N LEU A 22 19.90 -40.52 -7.00
CA LEU A 22 20.61 -40.11 -5.78
C LEU A 22 21.97 -39.47 -6.06
N ASN A 23 22.54 -39.72 -7.24
CA ASN A 23 23.80 -39.18 -7.67
C ASN A 23 23.62 -38.51 -9.04
N PRO A 24 22.87 -37.40 -9.12
CA PRO A 24 22.72 -36.65 -10.35
C PRO A 24 24.11 -36.09 -10.64
N GLY A 25 24.88 -36.80 -11.48
CA GLY A 25 26.31 -36.59 -11.67
C GLY A 25 26.60 -35.09 -11.67
N LEU A 26 27.20 -34.61 -10.58
CA LEU A 26 27.51 -33.20 -10.45
C LEU A 26 28.35 -32.87 -11.67
N THR A 27 27.85 -31.97 -12.52
CA THR A 27 28.56 -31.52 -13.70
C THR A 27 30.00 -31.24 -13.28
N ALA A 28 30.96 -31.77 -14.03
CA ALA A 28 32.38 -31.69 -13.67
C ALA A 28 32.73 -30.24 -13.28
N ARG A 29 33.59 -30.03 -12.27
CA ARG A 29 33.84 -28.70 -11.66
C ARG A 29 34.23 -27.61 -12.68
N ASP A 30 34.77 -28.02 -13.81
CA ASP A 30 35.16 -27.27 -15.00
C ASP A 30 33.98 -26.85 -15.91
N GLN A 31 32.82 -27.51 -15.80
CA GLN A 31 31.56 -27.20 -16.49
C GLN A 31 30.51 -26.53 -15.58
N LEU A 32 30.85 -26.27 -14.32
CA LEU A 32 30.00 -25.48 -13.42
C LEU A 32 29.94 -24.04 -13.95
N HIS A 33 28.89 -23.72 -14.69
CA HIS A 33 28.52 -22.35 -14.99
C HIS A 33 28.53 -21.56 -13.68
N ARG A 34 29.48 -20.64 -13.53
CA ARG A 34 29.52 -19.75 -12.36
C ARG A 34 28.25 -18.93 -12.39
N ILE A 35 27.33 -19.22 -11.47
CA ILE A 35 26.14 -18.39 -11.28
C ILE A 35 26.67 -17.00 -10.88
N PRO A 36 26.35 -15.93 -11.61
CA PRO A 36 26.93 -14.61 -11.38
C PRO A 36 26.46 -13.96 -10.07
N PHE A 37 25.58 -14.63 -9.32
CA PHE A 37 25.00 -14.17 -8.07
C PHE A 37 24.88 -15.33 -7.07
N SER A 38 24.92 -15.00 -5.79
CA SER A 38 24.62 -15.95 -4.72
C SER A 38 23.16 -16.38 -4.77
N ILE A 39 22.90 -17.68 -4.74
CA ILE A 39 21.55 -18.24 -4.52
C ILE A 39 21.13 -18.19 -3.05
N LEU A 40 22.08 -18.01 -2.13
CA LEU A 40 21.79 -17.83 -0.72
C LEU A 40 21.26 -16.41 -0.49
N PRO A 41 20.08 -16.26 0.16
CA PRO A 41 19.56 -14.95 0.48
C PRO A 41 20.53 -14.24 1.44
N PRO A 42 20.68 -12.91 1.35
CA PRO A 42 21.55 -12.16 2.24
C PRO A 42 21.12 -12.34 3.70
N GLN A 43 22.10 -12.25 4.62
CA GLN A 43 21.81 -12.23 6.05
C GLN A 43 21.06 -10.94 6.44
N PRO A 44 20.27 -10.97 7.52
CA PRO A 44 19.64 -9.77 8.05
C PRO A 44 20.69 -8.69 8.33
N PRO A 45 20.36 -7.40 8.11
CA PRO A 45 21.24 -6.29 8.47
C PRO A 45 21.67 -6.40 9.94
N SER A 46 22.97 -6.31 10.20
CA SER A 46 23.52 -6.27 11.55
C SER A 46 23.72 -4.83 12.01
N THR A 47 23.58 -4.58 13.31
CA THR A 47 23.84 -3.26 13.93
C THR A 47 25.27 -2.75 13.72
N PHE A 48 26.22 -3.64 13.41
CA PHE A 48 27.65 -3.34 13.32
C PHE A 48 28.11 -2.81 11.95
N ASN A 49 27.31 -2.97 10.89
CA ASN A 49 27.68 -2.57 9.51
C ASN A 49 26.83 -1.42 8.96
N ASN A 50 26.14 -0.66 9.82
CA ASN A 50 25.35 0.48 9.41
C ASN A 50 26.30 1.63 9.01
N ASP A 51 26.61 1.73 7.71
CA ASP A 51 27.12 2.97 7.14
C ASP A 51 26.02 4.04 7.25
N PRO A 52 26.19 5.08 8.10
CA PRO A 52 25.18 6.10 8.33
C PRO A 52 24.89 6.95 7.09
N THR A 53 25.69 6.85 6.02
CA THR A 53 25.50 7.60 4.78
C THR A 53 24.41 7.05 3.87
N ASN A 54 23.91 5.83 4.11
CA ASN A 54 22.94 5.16 3.23
C ASN A 54 21.54 5.05 3.88
N SER A 55 20.95 6.20 4.21
CA SER A 55 19.58 6.30 4.76
C SER A 55 18.52 5.62 3.89
N SER A 56 18.76 5.54 2.58
CA SER A 56 17.94 4.82 1.57
C SER A 56 17.87 3.31 1.80
N ALA A 57 18.85 2.72 2.50
CA ALA A 57 18.88 1.28 2.79
C ALA A 57 17.97 0.89 3.97
N LEU A 58 17.59 1.86 4.80
CA LEU A 58 16.75 1.66 5.98
C LEU A 58 15.33 1.35 5.56
N HIS A 59 14.77 0.30 6.15
CA HIS A 59 13.47 -0.23 5.74
C HIS A 59 13.40 -0.66 4.25
N GLY A 60 14.55 -0.79 3.57
CA GLY A 60 14.68 -1.23 2.18
C GLY A 60 14.37 -2.71 1.95
N VAL A 61 14.68 -3.20 0.74
CA VAL A 61 14.36 -4.57 0.31
C VAL A 61 14.83 -5.65 1.29
N GLN A 62 15.99 -5.45 1.94
CA GLN A 62 16.55 -6.44 2.86
C GLN A 62 15.77 -6.55 4.17
N TYR A 63 15.09 -5.48 4.58
CA TYR A 63 14.31 -5.48 5.81
C TYR A 63 13.03 -6.32 5.64
N TRP A 64 12.42 -6.41 4.46
CA TRP A 64 11.20 -7.24 4.30
C TRP A 64 11.48 -8.69 3.87
N LYS A 65 12.68 -9.00 3.38
CA LYS A 65 13.06 -10.34 2.94
C LYS A 65 13.23 -11.32 4.09
N GLY A 66 13.14 -12.61 3.76
CA GLY A 66 13.55 -13.69 4.65
C GLY A 66 15.07 -13.80 4.75
N PHE A 67 15.54 -14.77 5.53
CA PHE A 67 16.95 -15.04 5.72
C PHE A 67 17.24 -16.54 5.68
N HIS A 68 18.49 -16.91 5.38
CA HIS A 68 18.95 -18.28 5.57
C HIS A 68 19.54 -18.42 6.98
N CYS A 69 19.10 -19.42 7.73
CA CYS A 69 19.55 -19.61 9.10
C CYS A 69 20.94 -20.28 9.12
N LEU A 70 21.96 -19.59 9.63
CA LEU A 70 23.31 -20.14 9.75
C LEU A 70 23.44 -21.32 10.72
N ARG A 71 22.46 -21.49 11.63
CA ARG A 71 22.44 -22.60 12.60
C ARG A 71 21.93 -23.91 12.00
N CYS A 72 20.94 -23.87 11.10
CA CYS A 72 20.27 -25.09 10.61
C CYS A 72 20.04 -25.12 9.09
N GLY A 73 20.53 -24.14 8.33
CA GLY A 73 20.37 -24.05 6.88
C GLY A 73 18.99 -23.63 6.37
N ARG A 74 17.95 -23.61 7.23
CA ARG A 74 16.59 -23.28 6.80
C ARG A 74 16.44 -21.83 6.33
N ILE A 75 15.76 -21.65 5.19
CA ILE A 75 15.29 -20.33 4.74
C ILE A 75 13.97 -20.00 5.46
N SER A 76 13.91 -18.83 6.12
CA SER A 76 12.74 -18.38 6.88
C SER A 76 12.31 -16.98 6.47
N CYS A 77 11.00 -16.77 6.26
CA CYS A 77 10.44 -15.44 5.98
C CYS A 77 10.40 -14.59 7.26
N ARG A 78 10.64 -13.28 7.16
CA ARG A 78 10.44 -12.36 8.29
C ARG A 78 8.96 -12.21 8.64
N ASN A 79 8.46 -12.75 9.75
CA ASN A 79 7.04 -12.55 10.09
C ASN A 79 6.82 -11.31 10.96
N LYS A 80 7.75 -11.06 11.89
CA LYS A 80 7.58 -10.09 12.97
C LYS A 80 8.25 -8.77 12.63
N TRP A 81 7.66 -7.68 13.10
CA TRP A 81 8.23 -6.34 12.95
C TRP A 81 9.51 -6.18 13.74
N ALA A 82 9.59 -6.69 14.97
CA ALA A 82 10.76 -6.49 15.82
C ALA A 82 12.00 -7.31 15.40
N PHE A 83 11.81 -8.49 14.79
CA PHE A 83 12.91 -9.44 14.55
C PHE A 83 12.63 -10.42 13.39
N TRP A 84 13.70 -11.04 12.89
CA TRP A 84 13.65 -12.29 12.13
C TRP A 84 13.74 -13.47 13.07
N GLU A 85 13.00 -14.55 12.78
CA GLU A 85 13.01 -15.78 13.57
C GLU A 85 13.05 -16.98 12.64
N CYS A 86 13.95 -17.93 12.91
CA CYS A 86 14.03 -19.17 12.16
C CYS A 86 12.88 -20.10 12.57
N ALA A 87 12.07 -20.52 11.59
CA ALA A 87 10.89 -21.35 11.85
C ALA A 87 11.23 -22.80 12.28
N ASN A 88 12.50 -23.22 12.25
CA ASN A 88 12.94 -24.55 12.68
C ASN A 88 13.62 -24.52 14.05
N CYS A 89 14.71 -23.75 14.19
CA CYS A 89 15.53 -23.76 15.40
C CYS A 89 15.32 -22.54 16.33
N GLY A 90 14.42 -21.62 15.97
CA GLY A 90 14.10 -20.45 16.79
C GLY A 90 15.19 -19.38 16.89
N LEU A 91 16.28 -19.46 16.11
CA LEU A 91 17.32 -18.42 16.07
C LEU A 91 16.68 -17.07 15.72
N ARG A 92 16.94 -16.05 16.54
CA ARG A 92 16.43 -14.69 16.35
C ARG A 92 17.53 -13.72 15.92
N HIS A 93 17.18 -12.84 15.00
CA HIS A 93 17.97 -11.67 14.64
C HIS A 93 17.11 -10.44 14.87
N GLU A 94 17.53 -9.58 15.78
CA GLU A 94 16.84 -8.32 16.08
C GLU A 94 16.99 -7.33 14.93
N VAL A 95 15.95 -6.55 14.67
CA VAL A 95 16.02 -5.45 13.71
C VAL A 95 16.86 -4.32 14.31
N PRO A 96 17.85 -3.74 13.62
CA PRO A 96 18.56 -2.57 14.13
C PRO A 96 17.58 -1.45 14.49
N GLU A 97 17.78 -0.80 15.63
CA GLU A 97 16.93 0.33 16.03
C GLU A 97 17.34 1.56 15.23
N GLN A 98 16.53 1.90 14.22
CA GLN A 98 16.75 3.09 13.42
C GLN A 98 15.41 3.68 13.02
N LEU A 99 15.08 4.80 13.66
CA LEU A 99 13.82 5.50 13.46
C LEU A 99 14.01 6.55 12.36
N LEU A 100 13.15 6.50 11.36
CA LEU A 100 13.08 7.52 10.32
C LEU A 100 12.18 8.67 10.77
N VAL A 101 12.61 9.89 10.50
CA VAL A 101 11.74 11.08 10.61
C VAL A 101 11.11 11.40 9.25
N PRO A 102 9.92 12.03 9.21
CA PRO A 102 9.23 12.30 7.94
C PRO A 102 10.04 13.13 6.94
N SER A 103 10.87 14.06 7.42
CA SER A 103 11.72 14.89 6.57
C SER A 103 12.73 14.08 5.74
N MET A 104 13.15 12.90 6.21
CA MET A 104 14.06 12.01 5.47
C MET A 104 13.38 11.27 4.31
N LEU A 105 12.05 11.17 4.32
CA LEU A 105 11.24 10.43 3.34
C LEU A 105 10.55 11.35 2.33
N ARG A 106 10.72 12.66 2.50
CA ARG A 106 10.14 13.68 1.67
C ARG A 106 10.89 13.77 0.34
N ASN A 107 10.17 13.96 -0.75
CA ASN A 107 10.79 14.22 -2.05
C ASN A 107 11.57 15.56 -2.00
N PRO A 108 12.90 15.57 -2.17
CA PRO A 108 13.71 16.77 -2.05
C PRO A 108 13.45 17.79 -3.16
N ASN A 109 12.85 17.36 -4.29
CA ASN A 109 12.53 18.23 -5.41
C ASN A 109 11.23 19.02 -5.24
N LEU A 110 10.45 18.74 -4.18
CA LEU A 110 9.23 19.48 -3.88
C LEU A 110 9.52 20.63 -2.91
N PRO A 111 8.70 21.71 -2.87
CA PRO A 111 8.77 22.79 -1.88
C PRO A 111 8.22 22.37 -0.51
N VAL A 112 8.81 22.85 0.58
CA VAL A 112 8.25 22.64 1.94
C VAL A 112 7.08 23.60 2.09
N LEU A 113 5.88 23.08 2.25
CA LEU A 113 4.67 23.88 2.41
C LEU A 113 4.56 24.31 3.87
N ILE A 114 4.80 25.58 4.13
CA ILE A 114 4.68 26.20 5.47
C ILE A 114 3.34 26.94 5.59
N GLY A 115 2.78 27.40 4.47
CA GLY A 115 1.42 27.97 4.37
C GLY A 115 0.39 26.95 3.90
N PRO A 116 -0.78 27.41 3.40
CA PRO A 116 -1.80 26.53 2.83
C PRO A 116 -1.22 25.56 1.80
N ALA A 117 -1.45 24.28 2.04
CA ALA A 117 -0.94 23.22 1.17
C ALA A 117 -1.70 23.19 -0.17
N PHE A 118 -1.12 22.61 -1.21
CA PHE A 118 -1.80 22.49 -2.50
C PHE A 118 -1.77 21.05 -3.00
N ASP A 119 -2.78 20.73 -3.80
CA ASP A 119 -2.98 19.41 -4.38
C ASP A 119 -2.25 19.28 -5.73
N TYR A 120 -0.93 19.15 -5.70
CA TYR A 120 -0.07 19.28 -6.91
C TYR A 120 -0.28 18.21 -8.00
N ASP A 121 -0.76 17.02 -7.63
CA ASP A 121 -0.65 15.83 -8.47
C ASP A 121 -1.92 14.99 -8.55
N SER A 122 -3.00 15.38 -7.86
CA SER A 122 -4.25 14.64 -8.02
C SER A 122 -4.85 14.89 -9.40
N CYS A 123 -5.51 13.86 -9.93
CA CYS A 123 -6.13 13.94 -11.24
C CYS A 123 -7.51 13.32 -11.24
N ILE A 124 -8.39 13.96 -12.00
CA ILE A 124 -9.76 13.50 -12.26
C ILE A 124 -9.83 13.12 -13.74
N LYS A 125 -10.41 11.96 -14.01
CA LYS A 125 -10.62 11.51 -15.39
C LYS A 125 -11.73 12.31 -16.05
N ASP A 126 -11.51 12.65 -17.31
CA ASP A 126 -12.49 13.35 -18.14
C ASP A 126 -13.77 12.52 -18.25
N ASN A 127 -14.91 13.20 -18.16
CA ASN A 127 -16.23 12.59 -18.20
C ASN A 127 -16.49 11.53 -17.10
N SER A 128 -15.70 11.52 -16.02
CA SER A 128 -15.96 10.65 -14.87
C SER A 128 -17.21 11.06 -14.08
N GLY A 129 -17.65 12.31 -14.22
CA GLY A 129 -18.75 12.89 -13.44
C GLY A 129 -18.35 13.26 -12.01
N ILE A 130 -17.07 13.12 -11.63
CA ILE A 130 -16.57 13.50 -10.31
C ILE A 130 -16.38 15.02 -10.25
N MET A 131 -16.94 15.64 -9.21
CA MET A 131 -16.80 17.08 -8.97
C MET A 131 -15.89 17.32 -7.76
N LYS A 132 -15.02 18.33 -7.83
CA LYS A 132 -14.18 18.74 -6.71
C LYS A 132 -14.58 20.11 -6.19
N THR A 133 -14.59 20.25 -4.87
CA THR A 133 -14.58 21.55 -4.18
C THR A 133 -13.37 21.63 -3.27
N SER A 134 -12.78 22.81 -3.10
CA SER A 134 -11.62 23.03 -2.23
C SER A 134 -11.89 24.20 -1.30
N GLU A 135 -11.50 24.07 -0.03
CA GLU A 135 -11.55 25.15 0.96
C GLU A 135 -10.28 25.17 1.81
N VAL A 136 -9.94 26.33 2.37
CA VAL A 136 -8.84 26.46 3.34
C VAL A 136 -9.44 26.47 4.73
N SER A 137 -9.03 25.53 5.56
CA SER A 137 -9.40 25.45 6.98
C SER A 137 -8.76 26.58 7.80
N ALA A 138 -9.30 26.88 8.98
CA ALA A 138 -8.80 27.94 9.85
C ALA A 138 -7.34 27.73 10.29
N GLU A 139 -6.92 26.47 10.40
CA GLU A 139 -5.56 26.07 10.72
C GLU A 139 -4.60 26.03 9.51
N GLY A 140 -5.08 26.41 8.32
CA GLY A 140 -4.28 26.48 7.09
C GLY A 140 -4.10 25.15 6.36
N ALA A 141 -4.87 24.10 6.69
CA ALA A 141 -4.97 22.91 5.85
C ALA A 141 -5.87 23.18 4.64
N VAL A 142 -5.57 22.61 3.48
CA VAL A 142 -6.50 22.62 2.34
C VAL A 142 -7.35 21.36 2.38
N VAL A 143 -8.67 21.54 2.29
CA VAL A 143 -9.67 20.48 2.34
C VAL A 143 -10.32 20.36 0.97
N CYS A 144 -10.01 19.27 0.27
CA CYS A 144 -10.60 18.92 -1.02
C CYS A 144 -11.72 17.91 -0.82
N LYS A 145 -12.92 18.15 -1.35
CA LYS A 145 -14.03 17.18 -1.38
C LYS A 145 -14.29 16.76 -2.83
N TYR A 146 -14.24 15.46 -3.11
CA TYR A 146 -14.47 14.86 -4.41
C TYR A 146 -15.81 14.10 -4.37
N TYR A 147 -16.84 14.66 -4.99
CA TYR A 147 -18.19 14.10 -5.04
C TYR A 147 -18.31 13.12 -6.21
N PHE A 148 -18.78 11.91 -5.92
CA PHE A 148 -18.94 10.85 -6.92
C PHE A 148 -20.36 10.87 -7.50
N PRO A 149 -20.55 10.55 -8.80
CA PRO A 149 -21.85 10.67 -9.45
C PRO A 149 -22.90 9.68 -8.93
N GLU A 150 -22.49 8.51 -8.40
CA GLU A 150 -23.38 7.55 -7.74
C GLU A 150 -23.73 7.92 -6.29
N GLY A 151 -23.08 8.94 -5.74
CA GLY A 151 -23.25 9.39 -4.36
C GLY A 151 -22.03 9.12 -3.48
N GLY A 152 -22.01 9.81 -2.34
CA GLY A 152 -20.85 9.86 -1.45
C GLY A 152 -19.75 10.80 -1.94
N TYR A 153 -18.75 11.02 -1.09
CA TYR A 153 -17.60 11.84 -1.41
C TYR A 153 -16.33 11.36 -0.71
N ILE A 154 -15.19 11.72 -1.28
CA ILE A 154 -13.90 11.61 -0.61
C ILE A 154 -13.51 13.01 -0.12
N LEU A 155 -13.14 13.12 1.14
CA LEU A 155 -12.52 14.30 1.70
C LEU A 155 -11.02 14.04 1.84
N HIS A 156 -10.19 14.91 1.28
CA HIS A 156 -8.74 14.89 1.40
C HIS A 156 -8.30 16.20 2.04
N ARG A 157 -7.94 16.14 3.32
CA ARG A 157 -7.37 17.24 4.08
C ARG A 157 -5.85 17.15 3.99
N ILE A 158 -5.27 18.10 3.26
CA ILE A 158 -3.86 18.16 2.94
C ILE A 158 -3.12 18.88 4.06
N GLY A 159 -2.16 18.17 4.66
CA GLY A 159 -1.30 18.65 5.72
C GLY A 159 -0.28 19.68 5.23
N ASN A 160 0.17 20.54 6.13
CA ASN A 160 1.34 21.40 5.93
C ASN A 160 2.33 21.19 7.08
N SER A 161 3.56 21.69 6.94
CA SER A 161 4.61 21.46 7.93
C SER A 161 4.25 21.96 9.33
N SER A 162 3.41 22.99 9.45
CA SER A 162 3.02 23.59 10.73
C SER A 162 1.99 22.74 11.47
N ILE A 163 1.07 22.11 10.75
CA ILE A 163 0.00 21.28 11.34
C ILE A 163 0.39 19.81 11.53
N ASN A 164 1.45 19.33 10.87
CA ASN A 164 1.85 17.93 10.89
C ASN A 164 2.64 17.49 12.14
N ARG A 165 2.86 18.37 13.13
CA ARG A 165 3.66 18.07 14.32
C ARG A 165 3.20 16.83 15.09
N ILE A 166 1.89 16.61 15.18
CA ILE A 166 1.32 15.42 15.85
C ILE A 166 1.56 14.16 14.99
N SER A 167 1.34 14.28 13.68
CA SER A 167 1.62 13.21 12.69
C SER A 167 3.09 12.79 12.70
N ASP A 168 4.03 13.74 12.85
CA ASP A 168 5.47 13.45 12.97
C ASP A 168 5.74 12.53 14.17
N GLN A 169 5.13 12.83 15.33
CA GLN A 169 5.29 12.03 16.54
C GLN A 169 4.69 10.63 16.39
N PHE A 170 3.50 10.51 15.79
CA PHE A 170 2.91 9.20 15.51
C PHE A 170 3.81 8.38 14.61
N PHE A 171 4.35 8.97 13.53
CA PHE A 171 5.21 8.26 12.60
C PHE A 171 6.48 7.70 13.25
N VAL A 172 7.17 8.51 14.05
CA VAL A 172 8.39 8.07 14.75
C VAL A 172 8.06 6.97 15.77
N LYS A 173 6.99 7.14 16.55
CA LYS A 173 6.62 6.17 17.58
C LYS A 173 6.07 4.86 16.99
N PHE A 174 5.41 4.88 15.84
CA PHE A 174 4.90 3.67 15.20
C PHE A 174 5.97 2.74 14.62
N GLN A 175 7.23 3.20 14.55
CA GLN A 175 8.35 2.37 14.11
C GLN A 175 8.95 1.53 15.23
N ARG A 176 8.57 1.77 16.49
CA ARG A 176 9.12 1.06 17.65
C ARG A 176 8.81 -0.44 17.61
N LYS A 177 9.69 -1.23 18.22
CA LYS A 177 9.63 -2.71 18.20
C LYS A 177 8.57 -3.30 19.14
N ASP A 178 8.12 -2.52 20.12
CA ASP A 178 7.07 -2.89 21.08
C ASP A 178 5.69 -2.98 20.43
N LEU A 179 5.52 -2.44 19.21
CA LEU A 179 4.29 -2.57 18.47
C LEU A 179 4.18 -3.94 17.78
N PRO A 180 3.07 -4.67 17.97
CA PRO A 180 2.91 -6.05 17.51
C PRO A 180 2.57 -6.17 16.01
N PHE A 181 3.20 -5.36 15.17
CA PHE A 181 3.11 -5.45 13.72
C PHE A 181 3.58 -6.83 13.22
N LYS A 182 2.77 -7.46 12.35
CA LYS A 182 3.10 -8.76 11.73
C LYS A 182 2.64 -8.86 10.28
N ARG A 183 3.26 -9.78 9.53
CA ARG A 183 2.80 -10.16 8.19
C ARG A 183 1.85 -11.35 8.27
N ASN A 184 0.62 -11.17 7.84
CA ASN A 184 -0.43 -12.17 7.97
C ASN A 184 -0.38 -13.19 6.83
N ILE A 185 -0.88 -14.40 7.07
CA ILE A 185 -0.98 -15.45 6.05
C ILE A 185 -2.23 -15.17 5.21
N LEU A 186 -2.10 -15.31 3.90
CA LEU A 186 -3.23 -15.23 2.97
C LEU A 186 -4.08 -16.50 3.10
N LYS A 187 -5.41 -16.39 3.27
CA LYS A 187 -6.33 -17.53 3.43
C LYS A 187 -6.24 -18.56 2.29
N LYS A 188 -5.77 -18.15 1.10
CA LYS A 188 -5.50 -19.03 -0.04
C LYS A 188 -3.99 -19.16 -0.27
N GLY A 189 -3.36 -20.10 0.41
CA GLY A 189 -1.96 -20.51 0.19
C GLY A 189 -1.04 -20.32 1.40
N CYS A 190 0.26 -20.54 1.19
CA CYS A 190 1.31 -20.39 2.22
C CYS A 190 2.01 -19.01 2.17
N ASN A 191 1.51 -18.09 1.34
CA ASN A 191 2.10 -16.77 1.14
C ASN A 191 1.66 -15.77 2.23
N ARG A 192 2.56 -14.84 2.57
CA ARG A 192 2.29 -13.76 3.54
C ARG A 192 1.99 -12.44 2.85
N THR A 193 1.31 -11.55 3.57
CA THR A 193 1.16 -10.14 3.17
C THR A 193 2.52 -9.49 2.96
N ARG A 194 2.56 -8.48 2.09
CA ARG A 194 3.77 -7.68 1.89
C ARG A 194 3.92 -6.63 2.99
N GLN A 195 2.80 -6.03 3.40
CA GLN A 195 2.71 -5.08 4.50
C GLN A 195 2.72 -5.78 5.85
N PHE A 196 3.24 -5.08 6.85
CA PHE A 196 3.02 -5.42 8.25
C PHE A 196 1.74 -4.75 8.71
N THR A 197 0.92 -5.46 9.47
CA THR A 197 -0.38 -4.93 9.92
C THR A 197 -0.59 -5.24 11.39
N MET A 198 -1.40 -4.39 12.02
CA MET A 198 -1.94 -4.57 13.36
C MET A 198 -3.40 -4.11 13.33
N ASN A 199 -4.31 -5.01 13.67
CA ASN A 199 -5.73 -4.73 13.73
C ASN A 199 -6.18 -4.50 15.17
N VAL A 200 -7.06 -3.52 15.38
CA VAL A 200 -7.52 -3.08 16.69
C VAL A 200 -9.04 -2.90 16.67
N GLY A 201 -9.71 -3.33 17.75
CA GLY A 201 -11.15 -3.15 17.93
C GLY A 201 -11.95 -4.32 17.37
N ALA A 202 -12.64 -4.11 16.26
CA ALA A 202 -13.44 -5.14 15.62
C ALA A 202 -12.59 -6.16 14.85
N LYS A 203 -13.07 -7.39 14.72
CA LYS A 203 -12.37 -8.45 14.01
C LYS A 203 -12.38 -8.18 12.49
N TYR A 204 -11.20 -7.93 11.92
CA TYR A 204 -11.04 -7.73 10.49
C TYR A 204 -11.47 -8.97 9.69
N LYS A 205 -12.43 -8.80 8.76
CA LYS A 205 -13.07 -9.90 8.01
C LYS A 205 -12.42 -10.24 6.67
N PHE A 206 -11.28 -9.63 6.33
CA PHE A 206 -10.64 -9.81 5.02
C PHE A 206 -10.11 -11.23 4.76
N SER A 207 -9.59 -11.49 3.56
CA SER A 207 -8.90 -12.73 3.13
C SER A 207 -7.61 -13.07 3.91
N LEU A 208 -7.42 -12.49 5.10
CA LEU A 208 -6.26 -12.64 5.97
C LEU A 208 -6.71 -13.19 7.33
N GLU A 209 -5.87 -14.02 7.93
CA GLU A 209 -5.98 -14.38 9.33
C GLU A 209 -5.17 -13.36 10.14
N CYS A 210 -5.85 -12.31 10.62
CA CYS A 210 -5.24 -11.23 11.39
C CYS A 210 -5.64 -11.34 12.87
N ASP A 211 -4.67 -11.15 13.78
CA ASP A 211 -4.99 -11.06 15.21
C ASP A 211 -5.57 -9.67 15.46
N THR A 212 -6.61 -9.58 16.28
CA THR A 212 -7.24 -8.32 16.64
C THR A 212 -7.00 -8.04 18.12
N LEU A 213 -6.44 -6.89 18.43
CA LEU A 213 -6.26 -6.41 19.80
C LEU A 213 -7.48 -5.60 20.23
N ARG A 214 -7.85 -5.69 21.50
CA ARG A 214 -8.84 -4.76 22.07
C ARG A 214 -8.19 -3.40 22.29
N PHE A 215 -8.95 -2.31 22.19
CA PHE A 215 -8.41 -0.96 22.36
C PHE A 215 -7.68 -0.79 23.70
N GLU A 216 -8.22 -1.39 24.77
CA GLU A 216 -7.66 -1.33 26.13
C GLU A 216 -6.31 -2.05 26.27
N GLU A 217 -6.05 -3.01 25.38
CA GLU A 217 -4.79 -3.79 25.35
C GLU A 217 -3.75 -3.17 24.43
N THR A 218 -4.13 -2.15 23.65
CA THR A 218 -3.19 -1.49 22.73
C THR A 218 -2.29 -0.49 23.45
N PRO A 219 -1.03 -0.33 22.99
CA PRO A 219 -0.16 0.72 23.50
C PRO A 219 -0.80 2.11 23.39
N GLN A 220 -0.50 2.99 24.36
CA GLN A 220 -1.13 4.32 24.45
C GLN A 220 -1.07 5.12 23.13
N ILE A 221 0.04 5.01 22.40
CA ILE A 221 0.22 5.70 21.11
C ILE A 221 -0.83 5.33 20.06
N VAL A 222 -1.32 4.09 20.09
CA VAL A 222 -2.36 3.58 19.18
C VAL A 222 -3.71 4.21 19.56
N GLN A 223 -4.01 4.28 20.85
CA GLN A 223 -5.21 4.91 21.38
C GLN A 223 -5.23 6.42 21.09
N ASP A 224 -4.09 7.09 21.27
CA ASP A 224 -3.94 8.53 21.00
C ASP A 224 -4.14 8.82 19.50
N CYS A 225 -3.57 8.00 18.62
CA CYS A 225 -3.75 8.11 17.18
C CYS A 225 -5.22 7.89 16.77
N TYR A 226 -5.86 6.87 17.35
CA TYR A 226 -7.29 6.62 17.14
C TYR A 226 -8.14 7.83 17.53
N LYS A 227 -7.93 8.40 18.72
CA LYS A 227 -8.65 9.60 19.19
C LYS A 227 -8.42 10.78 18.25
N TYR A 228 -7.18 11.02 17.84
CA TYR A 228 -6.82 12.09 16.92
C TYR A 228 -7.56 11.97 15.58
N ILE A 229 -7.55 10.79 14.96
CA ILE A 229 -8.28 10.53 13.71
C ILE A 229 -9.78 10.71 13.91
N HIS A 230 -10.31 10.19 15.01
CA HIS A 230 -11.72 10.27 15.34
C HIS A 230 -12.20 11.73 15.49
N GLU A 231 -11.47 12.55 16.23
CA GLU A 231 -11.75 13.99 16.40
C GLU A 231 -11.68 14.74 15.07
N MET A 232 -10.64 14.49 14.27
CA MET A 232 -10.52 15.10 12.94
C MET A 232 -11.68 14.69 12.01
N CYS A 233 -12.15 13.45 12.09
CA CYS A 233 -13.27 13.01 11.27
C CYS A 233 -14.60 13.61 11.74
N ASN A 234 -14.82 13.69 13.06
CA ASN A 234 -16.02 14.28 13.66
C ASN A 234 -16.19 15.77 13.37
N ALA A 235 -15.11 16.48 13.03
CA ALA A 235 -15.20 17.85 12.54
C ALA A 235 -15.98 17.97 11.21
N PHE A 236 -16.12 16.88 10.45
CA PHE A 236 -16.81 16.87 9.15
C PHE A 236 -18.08 16.01 9.14
N VAL A 237 -18.06 14.86 9.83
CA VAL A 237 -19.17 13.90 9.88
C VAL A 237 -19.22 13.28 11.26
N ASP A 238 -20.38 13.32 11.93
CA ASP A 238 -20.58 12.63 13.20
C ASP A 238 -20.45 11.11 13.00
N VAL A 239 -19.35 10.54 13.47
CA VAL A 239 -18.99 9.14 13.26
C VAL A 239 -18.42 8.54 14.53
N LYS A 240 -18.83 7.29 14.79
CA LYS A 240 -18.23 6.46 15.83
C LYS A 240 -17.51 5.27 15.23
N PHE A 241 -16.19 5.38 15.13
CA PHE A 241 -15.35 4.24 14.76
C PHE A 241 -15.31 3.19 15.88
N ASN A 242 -15.06 1.94 15.50
CA ASN A 242 -14.91 0.81 16.41
C ASN A 242 -13.81 -0.17 15.96
N GLU A 243 -13.08 0.16 14.90
CA GLU A 243 -12.01 -0.61 14.31
C GLU A 243 -10.92 0.35 13.86
N MET A 244 -9.67 -0.07 13.96
CA MET A 244 -8.53 0.63 13.36
C MET A 244 -7.51 -0.39 12.85
N LEU A 245 -7.11 -0.23 11.60
CA LEU A 245 -6.06 -0.99 10.96
C LEU A 245 -4.83 -0.11 10.76
N LEU A 246 -3.75 -0.48 11.45
CA LEU A 246 -2.44 0.07 11.18
C LEU A 246 -1.72 -0.81 10.15
N ALA A 247 -1.26 -0.21 9.05
CA ALA A 247 -0.56 -0.88 7.97
C ALA A 247 0.77 -0.19 7.64
N ALA A 248 1.88 -0.89 7.83
CA ALA A 248 3.22 -0.43 7.52
C ALA A 248 3.75 -1.07 6.21
N TYR A 249 4.12 -0.20 5.27
CA TYR A 249 4.67 -0.52 3.96
C TYR A 249 6.15 -0.16 3.94
N LEU A 250 7.03 -1.15 3.74
CA LEU A 250 8.48 -0.96 3.66
C LEU A 250 8.92 -0.42 2.28
N ASN A 251 10.12 0.20 2.21
CA ASN A 251 10.70 0.77 0.97
C ASN A 251 10.81 -0.30 -0.14
N ASP A 252 10.85 0.15 -1.40
CA ASP A 252 11.09 -0.65 -2.61
C ASP A 252 10.10 -1.78 -2.92
N GLN A 253 8.94 -1.81 -2.25
CA GLN A 253 7.77 -2.44 -2.88
C GLN A 253 7.45 -1.85 -4.28
N PRO A 254 7.59 -0.52 -4.56
CA PRO A 254 7.32 0.07 -5.88
C PRO A 254 8.13 -0.48 -7.07
N ALA A 255 9.39 -0.91 -6.90
CA ALA A 255 10.18 -1.42 -8.03
C ALA A 255 9.56 -2.68 -8.67
N ILE A 256 8.94 -3.54 -7.84
CA ILE A 256 8.18 -4.70 -8.31
C ILE A 256 6.84 -4.26 -8.96
N TRP A 257 6.22 -3.18 -8.49
CA TRP A 257 4.96 -2.67 -9.06
C TRP A 257 5.14 -2.06 -10.45
N LYS A 258 6.27 -1.38 -10.74
CA LYS A 258 6.61 -0.89 -12.10
C LYS A 258 6.89 -2.02 -13.08
N ILE A 259 7.52 -3.12 -12.63
CA ILE A 259 7.74 -4.31 -13.48
C ILE A 259 6.41 -5.05 -13.75
N LEU A 260 5.49 -5.04 -12.78
CA LEU A 260 4.18 -5.70 -12.89
C LEU A 260 3.08 -4.83 -13.53
N GLN A 261 3.39 -3.63 -14.04
CA GLN A 261 2.43 -2.77 -14.78
C GLN A 261 1.80 -3.48 -15.99
N LEU A 262 2.34 -4.63 -16.40
CA LEU A 262 1.83 -5.50 -17.47
C LEU A 262 0.89 -6.63 -17.00
N SER A 263 0.51 -6.70 -15.71
CA SER A 263 -0.39 -7.76 -15.26
C SER A 263 -1.44 -7.26 -14.27
N SER A 264 -2.62 -7.89 -14.33
CA SER A 264 -3.82 -7.72 -13.48
C SER A 264 -3.60 -7.99 -11.97
N PHE A 265 -2.41 -7.71 -11.45
CA PHE A 265 -1.94 -8.04 -10.10
C PHE A 265 -1.80 -6.81 -9.18
N VAL A 266 -2.42 -5.67 -9.54
CA VAL A 266 -2.72 -4.60 -8.58
C VAL A 266 -3.75 -5.14 -7.59
N ILE A 267 -3.36 -5.26 -6.32
CA ILE A 267 -4.30 -5.64 -5.24
C ILE A 267 -5.23 -4.43 -5.06
N LEU A 268 -6.38 -4.49 -5.72
CA LEU A 268 -7.45 -3.54 -5.54
C LEU A 268 -8.14 -3.90 -4.23
N ILE A 269 -8.23 -2.92 -3.35
CA ILE A 269 -8.90 -3.01 -2.07
C ILE A 269 -10.38 -2.70 -2.33
N ASP A 270 -11.23 -3.64 -1.90
CA ASP A 270 -12.67 -3.51 -1.94
C ASP A 270 -13.17 -3.39 -0.50
N ASP A 271 -13.57 -2.17 -0.11
CA ASP A 271 -14.14 -1.89 1.21
C ASP A 271 -15.65 -2.13 1.26
N GLY A 272 -16.28 -2.60 0.18
CA GLY A 272 -17.72 -2.91 0.08
C GLY A 272 -18.15 -4.18 0.82
N GLU A 273 -17.39 -4.60 1.83
CA GLU A 273 -17.65 -5.82 2.60
C GLU A 273 -18.87 -5.66 3.53
N LYS A 274 -19.54 -6.79 3.82
CA LYS A 274 -20.65 -6.82 4.78
C LYS A 274 -20.13 -6.54 6.20
N GLY A 275 -20.43 -5.35 6.70
CA GLY A 275 -20.17 -4.93 8.08
C GLY A 275 -19.23 -3.75 8.22
N VAL A 276 -18.66 -3.23 7.11
CA VAL A 276 -17.92 -1.96 7.12
C VAL A 276 -18.93 -0.80 7.15
N GLY A 277 -18.67 0.19 8.01
CA GLY A 277 -19.51 1.38 8.12
C GLY A 277 -19.40 2.30 6.90
N PRO A 278 -20.31 3.26 6.73
CA PRO A 278 -20.32 4.17 5.58
C PRO A 278 -19.16 5.18 5.56
N VAL A 279 -18.45 5.33 6.68
CA VAL A 279 -17.36 6.29 6.83
C VAL A 279 -16.08 5.54 7.15
N ILE A 280 -15.02 5.84 6.41
CA ILE A 280 -13.66 5.33 6.63
C ILE A 280 -12.73 6.53 6.75
N GLY A 281 -12.05 6.67 7.88
CA GLY A 281 -10.99 7.66 8.07
C GLY A 281 -9.62 7.06 7.74
N ASN A 282 -8.66 7.87 7.34
CA ASN A 282 -7.31 7.42 7.06
C ASN A 282 -6.30 8.54 7.37
N LEU A 283 -5.38 8.28 8.30
CA LEU A 283 -4.21 9.12 8.50
C LEU A 283 -3.00 8.51 7.78
N SER A 284 -2.35 9.33 6.98
CA SER A 284 -1.21 8.94 6.16
C SER A 284 0.10 9.43 6.75
N LEU A 285 1.05 8.54 7.02
CA LEU A 285 2.30 8.85 7.71
C LEU A 285 3.52 8.35 6.94
N GLY A 286 4.47 9.23 6.65
CA GLY A 286 5.78 8.88 6.09
C GLY A 286 5.87 9.27 4.62
N ALA A 287 6.44 8.41 3.78
CA ALA A 287 6.57 8.69 2.35
C ALA A 287 5.21 8.91 1.67
N SER A 288 5.23 9.74 0.61
CA SER A 288 4.08 9.99 -0.23
C SER A 288 3.59 8.72 -0.95
N ALA A 289 2.34 8.71 -1.36
CA ALA A 289 1.74 7.63 -2.12
C ALA A 289 0.69 8.14 -3.10
N GLU A 290 0.45 7.37 -4.18
CA GLU A 290 -0.71 7.57 -5.03
C GLU A 290 -1.85 6.63 -4.59
N LEU A 291 -3.04 7.17 -4.40
CA LEU A 291 -4.26 6.40 -4.17
C LEU A 291 -5.15 6.50 -5.40
N LYS A 292 -5.41 5.37 -6.05
CA LYS A 292 -6.17 5.31 -7.31
C LYS A 292 -7.51 4.69 -7.07
N PHE A 293 -8.58 5.38 -7.43
CA PHE A 293 -9.95 4.89 -7.40
C PHE A 293 -10.39 4.51 -8.79
N ARG A 294 -10.90 3.29 -8.91
CA ARG A 294 -11.42 2.74 -10.16
C ARG A 294 -12.84 2.24 -9.97
N ARG A 295 -13.71 2.53 -10.93
CA ARG A 295 -15.07 1.98 -10.94
C ARG A 295 -15.04 0.47 -11.09
N LYS A 296 -15.80 -0.25 -10.26
CA LYS A 296 -15.91 -1.70 -10.34
C LYS A 296 -16.62 -2.10 -11.63
N LYS A 297 -16.16 -3.19 -12.24
CA LYS A 297 -16.87 -3.78 -13.38
C LYS A 297 -18.19 -4.37 -12.87
N ARG A 298 -19.34 -3.93 -13.43
CA ARG A 298 -20.61 -4.60 -13.19
C ARG A 298 -20.46 -6.07 -13.59
N LYS A 299 -20.81 -6.98 -12.67
CA LYS A 299 -21.01 -8.39 -13.03
C LYS A 299 -22.17 -8.41 -14.01
N ILE A 300 -21.89 -8.64 -15.30
CA ILE A 300 -22.94 -9.01 -16.25
C ILE A 300 -23.48 -10.33 -15.71
N SER A 301 -24.69 -10.29 -15.15
CA SER A 301 -25.47 -11.49 -14.90
C SER A 301 -25.56 -12.22 -16.24
N LYS A 302 -24.95 -13.40 -16.33
CA LYS A 302 -25.24 -14.33 -17.42
C LYS A 302 -26.68 -14.82 -17.24
N ASN A 303 -27.66 -13.98 -17.56
CA ASN A 303 -28.93 -14.50 -18.01
C ASN A 303 -28.62 -15.10 -19.38
N LYS A 304 -28.62 -16.43 -19.43
CA LYS A 304 -28.76 -17.16 -20.69
C LYS A 304 -30.14 -16.79 -21.23
N ASP A 305 -30.18 -15.86 -22.15
CA ASP A 305 -31.15 -15.94 -23.23
C ASP A 305 -30.37 -16.26 -24.51
N CYS A 306 -30.69 -17.43 -25.04
CA CYS A 306 -30.28 -17.90 -26.34
C CYS A 306 -31.06 -17.12 -27.39
N THR A 307 -30.40 -16.28 -28.16
CA THR A 307 -30.72 -16.11 -29.59
C THR A 307 -29.43 -15.72 -30.30
N ASP A 308 -29.09 -16.54 -31.28
CA ASP A 308 -28.10 -16.27 -32.30
C ASP A 308 -28.28 -14.85 -32.87
N ASP A 309 -27.18 -14.13 -33.04
CA ASP A 309 -26.90 -13.61 -34.37
C ASP A 309 -25.40 -13.36 -34.56
N PHE A 310 -24.91 -14.07 -35.57
CA PHE A 310 -23.57 -14.07 -36.08
C PHE A 310 -23.49 -12.92 -37.09
N SER A 311 -22.77 -11.85 -36.78
CA SER A 311 -22.41 -10.86 -37.80
C SER A 311 -20.94 -10.50 -37.68
N VAL A 312 -20.17 -11.18 -38.55
CA VAL A 312 -18.79 -10.88 -38.91
C VAL A 312 -18.75 -9.52 -39.61
N GLY A 313 -17.92 -8.61 -39.10
CA GLY A 313 -17.57 -7.35 -39.74
C GLY A 313 -16.06 -7.16 -39.69
N THR A 314 -15.37 -7.64 -40.73
CA THR A 314 -14.14 -7.04 -41.30
C THR A 314 -14.44 -5.58 -41.64
N SER A 315 -13.62 -4.55 -41.50
CA SER A 315 -12.17 -4.31 -41.58
C SER A 315 -11.94 -2.94 -40.86
N ASP A 316 -10.78 -2.40 -40.49
CA ASP A 316 -9.59 -2.12 -41.29
C ASP A 316 -8.43 -1.67 -40.40
N TYR A 317 -7.25 -1.89 -40.95
CA TYR A 317 -5.93 -1.65 -40.42
C TYR A 317 -5.54 -0.18 -40.61
N SER A 318 -5.23 0.56 -39.53
CA SER A 318 -4.32 1.70 -39.64
C SER A 318 -3.46 1.81 -38.38
N ASN A 319 -2.24 1.29 -38.55
CA ASN A 319 -1.14 1.27 -37.62
C ASN A 319 -0.55 2.69 -37.54
N SER A 320 -0.71 3.41 -36.42
CA SER A 320 0.01 4.65 -36.17
C SER A 320 0.80 4.56 -34.87
N ASN A 321 2.05 4.11 -35.00
CA ASN A 321 3.09 4.29 -34.00
C ASN A 321 3.34 5.79 -33.77
N LYS A 322 2.84 6.34 -32.66
CA LYS A 322 3.34 7.61 -32.12
C LYS A 322 4.06 7.33 -30.79
N LYS A 323 5.39 7.23 -30.88
CA LYS A 323 6.30 7.47 -29.75
C LYS A 323 6.08 8.89 -29.28
N VAL A 324 5.40 9.08 -28.15
CA VAL A 324 5.42 10.34 -27.42
C VAL A 324 6.55 10.24 -26.39
N THR A 325 7.65 10.94 -26.66
CA THR A 325 8.67 11.27 -25.67
C THR A 325 8.06 12.26 -24.68
N GLU A 326 7.78 11.82 -23.46
CA GLU A 326 7.43 12.71 -22.34
C GLU A 326 8.69 13.49 -21.92
N GLU A 327 8.88 14.67 -22.49
CA GLU A 327 9.70 15.71 -21.88
C GLU A 327 8.88 16.36 -20.75
N ARG A 328 9.28 16.09 -19.50
CA ARG A 328 8.74 16.81 -18.34
C ARG A 328 9.20 18.27 -18.40
N LEU A 329 8.31 19.16 -18.78
CA LEU A 329 8.52 20.59 -18.60
C LEU A 329 8.58 20.93 -17.09
N PRO A 330 9.54 21.74 -16.64
CA PRO A 330 9.60 22.17 -15.24
C PRO A 330 8.39 23.06 -14.91
N LEU A 331 7.74 22.78 -13.77
CA LEU A 331 6.63 23.57 -13.26
C LEU A 331 7.10 25.01 -12.93
N PRO A 332 6.31 26.05 -13.22
CA PRO A 332 6.63 27.41 -12.82
C PRO A 332 6.58 27.52 -11.29
N TYR A 333 7.74 27.75 -10.68
CA TYR A 333 7.92 27.88 -9.24
C TYR A 333 7.60 29.31 -8.83
N THR A 334 6.35 29.58 -8.45
CA THR A 334 6.01 30.83 -7.76
C THR A 334 5.98 30.55 -6.27
N ILE A 335 7.04 30.93 -5.56
CA ILE A 335 6.99 31.03 -4.10
C ILE A 335 5.99 32.16 -3.80
N LEU A 336 4.78 31.83 -3.37
CA LEU A 336 3.84 32.82 -2.87
C LEU A 336 4.35 33.33 -1.52
N THR A 337 5.27 34.29 -1.56
CA THR A 337 5.62 35.15 -0.42
C THR A 337 4.61 36.29 -0.35
N SER A 338 3.32 36.00 -0.20
CA SER A 338 2.34 37.02 0.14
C SER A 338 1.97 36.90 1.61
N SER A 339 2.18 37.98 2.36
CA SER A 339 1.67 38.25 3.71
C SER A 339 0.14 38.31 3.81
N SER A 340 -0.57 37.86 2.78
CA SER A 340 -2.02 37.69 2.75
C SER A 340 -2.37 36.30 3.30
N PRO A 341 -3.25 36.20 4.32
CA PRO A 341 -3.70 34.90 4.86
C PRO A 341 -4.61 34.13 3.90
N TYR A 342 -5.00 34.72 2.76
CA TYR A 342 -5.85 34.09 1.76
C TYR A 342 -5.06 33.65 0.53
N MET A 343 -5.21 32.37 0.18
CA MET A 343 -4.79 31.85 -1.13
C MET A 343 -5.78 32.28 -2.22
N PRO A 344 -5.31 32.75 -3.39
CA PRO A 344 -6.19 33.03 -4.53
C PRO A 344 -6.97 31.76 -4.94
N ILE A 345 -8.21 31.93 -5.40
CA ILE A 345 -9.07 30.83 -5.87
C ILE A 345 -8.36 29.99 -6.95
N ASP A 346 -7.68 30.67 -7.88
CA ASP A 346 -6.89 30.02 -8.94
C ASP A 346 -5.86 29.04 -8.37
N ALA A 347 -5.28 29.34 -7.21
CA ALA A 347 -4.30 28.48 -6.55
C ALA A 347 -4.91 27.21 -5.94
N LEU A 348 -6.21 27.21 -5.61
CA LEU A 348 -6.94 26.01 -5.21
C LEU A 348 -7.28 25.09 -6.40
N GLU A 349 -7.28 25.64 -7.60
CA GLU A 349 -7.44 24.92 -8.86
C GLU A 349 -6.10 24.46 -9.44
N LEU A 350 -5.00 25.15 -9.11
CA LEU A 350 -3.63 24.76 -9.46
C LEU A 350 -3.32 23.36 -8.92
N GLY A 351 -3.23 22.39 -9.83
CA GLY A 351 -2.81 21.02 -9.54
C GLY A 351 -3.81 19.93 -9.91
N LEU A 352 -5.06 20.30 -10.24
CA LEU A 352 -6.02 19.36 -10.83
C LEU A 352 -5.66 19.08 -12.29
N LYS A 353 -5.15 17.88 -12.54
CA LYS A 353 -4.88 17.41 -13.90
C LYS A 353 -6.09 16.66 -14.44
N SER A 354 -6.47 16.96 -15.68
CA SER A 354 -7.44 16.18 -16.46
C SER A 354 -6.76 14.99 -17.16
N ARG A 355 -7.52 13.94 -17.44
CA ARG A 355 -7.01 12.71 -18.08
C ARG A 355 -8.07 12.00 -18.91
N GLY A 356 -7.71 11.60 -20.13
CA GLY A 356 -8.62 10.83 -21.01
C GLY A 356 -8.77 9.34 -20.68
N THR A 357 -7.78 8.70 -20.04
CA THR A 357 -7.80 7.24 -19.76
C THR A 357 -7.27 6.89 -18.37
N GLY A 358 -7.66 5.73 -17.83
CA GLY A 358 -7.19 5.21 -16.54
C GLY A 358 -8.26 5.22 -15.42
N PRO A 359 -7.81 5.20 -14.15
CA PRO A 359 -8.68 5.31 -12.97
C PRO A 359 -9.47 6.63 -12.97
N GLU A 360 -10.65 6.63 -12.36
CA GLU A 360 -11.56 7.78 -12.31
C GLU A 360 -11.02 8.93 -11.45
N LEU A 361 -10.33 8.61 -10.35
CA LEU A 361 -9.68 9.57 -9.47
C LEU A 361 -8.32 9.03 -9.02
N ILE A 362 -7.30 9.88 -9.04
CA ILE A 362 -6.00 9.59 -8.41
C ILE A 362 -5.70 10.72 -7.44
N LEU A 363 -5.44 10.37 -6.20
CA LEU A 363 -5.04 11.31 -5.15
C LEU A 363 -3.57 11.12 -4.81
N LYS A 364 -2.85 12.24 -4.63
CA LYS A 364 -1.50 12.23 -4.08
C LYS A 364 -1.55 12.50 -2.58
N ILE A 365 -1.22 11.50 -1.78
CA ILE A 365 -1.34 11.57 -0.32
C ILE A 365 0.04 11.64 0.32
N HIS A 366 0.24 12.66 1.15
CA HIS A 366 1.51 12.98 1.79
C HIS A 366 1.52 12.62 3.28
N HIS A 367 2.67 12.81 3.92
CA HIS A 367 2.76 12.75 5.37
C HIS A 367 1.79 13.76 6.01
N GLY A 368 1.01 13.29 6.98
CA GLY A 368 0.09 14.10 7.78
C GLY A 368 -1.25 14.39 7.11
N ASP A 369 -1.46 13.93 5.88
CA ASP A 369 -2.76 14.05 5.22
C ASP A 369 -3.80 13.14 5.89
N LEU A 370 -5.01 13.67 6.02
CA LEU A 370 -6.20 12.90 6.40
C LEU A 370 -7.05 12.70 5.17
N LEU A 371 -7.43 11.45 4.91
CA LEU A 371 -8.41 11.10 3.89
C LEU A 371 -9.63 10.47 4.56
N MET A 372 -10.82 10.86 4.14
CA MET A 372 -12.07 10.28 4.60
C MET A 372 -12.93 9.87 3.41
N MET A 373 -13.40 8.63 3.39
CA MET A 373 -14.39 8.16 2.44
C MET A 373 -15.75 8.18 3.11
N VAL A 374 -16.73 8.87 2.51
CA VAL A 374 -18.07 9.05 3.08
C VAL A 374 -19.13 8.54 2.12
N GLY A 375 -19.93 7.59 2.60
CA GLY A 375 -21.06 7.00 1.90
C GLY A 375 -20.77 5.58 1.40
N HIS A 376 -21.75 4.69 1.55
CA HIS A 376 -21.66 3.32 1.05
C HIS A 376 -21.51 3.22 -0.47
N GLU A 377 -21.94 4.23 -1.22
CA GLU A 377 -21.89 4.22 -2.68
C GLU A 377 -20.46 4.20 -3.22
N ILE A 378 -19.50 4.84 -2.53
CA ILE A 378 -18.09 4.73 -2.90
C ILE A 378 -17.62 3.29 -2.73
N GLN A 379 -17.84 2.69 -1.56
CA GLN A 379 -17.42 1.33 -1.25
C GLN A 379 -18.09 0.29 -2.16
N ARG A 380 -19.33 0.55 -2.60
CA ARG A 380 -20.10 -0.34 -3.50
C ARG A 380 -19.62 -0.25 -4.94
N ASN A 381 -19.41 0.97 -5.45
CA ASN A 381 -19.21 1.21 -6.87
C ASN A 381 -17.73 1.35 -7.26
N TYR A 382 -16.84 1.61 -6.31
CA TYR A 382 -15.42 1.85 -6.55
C TYR A 382 -14.53 0.91 -5.74
N GLU A 383 -13.42 0.53 -6.34
CA GLU A 383 -12.29 -0.14 -5.71
C GLU A 383 -11.10 0.82 -5.71
N HIS A 384 -10.19 0.69 -4.75
CA HIS A 384 -9.04 1.58 -4.65
C HIS A 384 -7.73 0.84 -4.48
N ALA A 385 -6.62 1.47 -4.86
CA ALA A 385 -5.28 0.88 -4.74
C ALA A 385 -4.25 1.93 -4.36
N LEU A 386 -3.40 1.60 -3.38
CA LEU A 386 -2.33 2.45 -2.88
C LEU A 386 -0.98 2.08 -3.49
N PHE A 387 -0.22 3.09 -3.91
CA PHE A 387 1.12 2.96 -4.47
C PHE A 387 2.11 3.81 -3.67
N PRO A 388 2.75 3.27 -2.63
CA PRO A 388 3.75 3.98 -1.83
C PRO A 388 5.03 4.27 -2.63
N GLU A 389 5.59 5.46 -2.45
CA GLU A 389 6.89 5.84 -3.03
C GLU A 389 8.07 5.47 -2.10
N GLY A 390 7.77 5.13 -0.85
CA GLY A 390 8.75 4.72 0.14
C GLY A 390 8.08 4.18 1.41
N PHE A 391 8.82 4.21 2.52
CA PHE A 391 8.39 3.70 3.81
C PHE A 391 7.24 4.54 4.33
N ARG A 392 6.12 3.89 4.63
CA ARG A 392 4.86 4.54 4.99
C ARG A 392 4.12 3.71 6.02
N ILE A 393 3.44 4.39 6.92
CA ILE A 393 2.45 3.79 7.82
C ILE A 393 1.12 4.47 7.54
N SER A 394 0.05 3.68 7.48
CA SER A 394 -1.31 4.15 7.32
C SER A 394 -2.13 3.68 8.51
N ALA A 395 -2.90 4.59 9.11
CA ALA A 395 -3.87 4.28 10.15
C ALA A 395 -5.26 4.49 9.54
N THR A 396 -6.02 3.41 9.36
CA THR A 396 -7.36 3.42 8.73
C THR A 396 -8.41 3.03 9.75
#